data_AF-R7BM77-F1
#
_entry.id   AF-R7BM77-F1
#
_cell.length_a   1.000
_cell.length_b   1.000
_cell.length_c   1.000
_cell.angle_alpha   90.00
_cell.angle_beta   90.00
_cell.angle_gamma   90.00
#
_symmetry.space_group_name_H-M   'P 1'
#
loop_
_entity.id
_entity.type
_entity.pdbx_description
1 polymer ?
#
loop_
_entity_poly.entity_id
_entity_poly.type
_entity_poly.pdbx_seq_one_letter_code
_entity_poly.pdbx_strand_id
1 'polypeptide(L)'
;MPGAILGIYGKQRSGKTLIAYKIAQSLKNKCKDAGYDLRVYTNLYTTDSGFTYVRSIDELPLDLSPKIVLLDEVYNGLDAQDYRKLKNISIFLNTIGKQNCLLIFTSIDANMVYNRLRTQSNAVILAKGDKKRIHYKFINLNTMRANDFVCVKNDELFKNVNYDTQFIPVEFNWDMTTWIDKLNNFYKENYGFEL
;
A
#
# COMPACT_ATOMS: atom_id res chain seq x y z
N MET A 1 -8.87 6.53 -10.42
CA MET A 1 -8.16 5.32 -10.89
C MET A 1 -8.88 4.12 -10.30
N PRO A 2 -9.67 3.36 -11.07
CA PRO A 2 -10.18 2.10 -10.54
C PRO A 2 -9.00 1.18 -10.21
N GLY A 3 -8.85 0.85 -8.91
CA GLY A 3 -7.98 -0.18 -8.34
C GLY A 3 -6.59 -0.33 -8.93
N ALA A 4 -5.66 0.56 -8.57
CA ALA A 4 -4.26 0.40 -8.93
C ALA A 4 -3.47 -0.25 -7.77
N ILE A 5 -2.59 -1.20 -8.09
CA ILE A 5 -1.76 -1.91 -7.13
C ILE A 5 -0.27 -1.74 -7.52
N LEU A 6 0.52 -1.20 -6.58
CA LEU A 6 1.94 -0.96 -6.70
C LEU A 6 2.72 -1.78 -5.65
N GLY A 7 3.48 -2.77 -6.10
CA GLY A 7 4.37 -3.55 -5.25
C GLY A 7 5.78 -2.96 -5.19
N ILE A 8 6.37 -2.84 -4.00
CA ILE A 8 7.71 -2.30 -3.82
C ILE A 8 8.59 -3.33 -3.10
N TYR A 9 9.60 -3.85 -3.80
CA TYR A 9 10.42 -4.96 -3.33
C TYR A 9 11.86 -4.54 -3.07
N GLY A 10 12.44 -5.02 -1.98
CA GLY A 10 13.85 -4.83 -1.69
C GLY A 10 14.23 -5.25 -0.29
N LYS A 11 15.50 -5.62 -0.09
CA LYS A 11 16.01 -6.01 1.24
C LYS A 11 15.81 -4.90 2.29
N GLN A 12 15.94 -5.24 3.57
CA GLN A 12 15.90 -4.24 4.63
C GLN A 12 16.93 -3.12 4.36
N ARG A 13 16.59 -1.87 4.67
CA ARG A 13 17.40 -0.67 4.39
C ARG A 13 17.66 -0.39 2.90
N SER A 14 16.93 -1.03 1.99
CA SER A 14 17.00 -0.75 0.53
C SER A 14 16.39 0.57 0.11
N GLY A 15 15.59 1.21 0.97
CA GLY A 15 14.81 2.41 0.62
C GLY A 15 13.38 2.13 0.11
N LYS A 16 12.87 0.89 0.29
CA LYS A 16 11.49 0.49 -0.06
C LYS A 16 10.42 1.37 0.60
N THR A 17 10.50 1.53 1.91
CA THR A 17 9.55 2.32 2.71
C THR A 17 9.63 3.81 2.35
N LEU A 18 10.84 4.32 2.12
CA LEU A 18 11.07 5.71 1.72
C LEU A 18 10.35 6.08 0.42
N ILE A 19 10.51 5.27 -0.64
CA ILE A 19 9.87 5.56 -1.93
C ILE A 19 8.35 5.39 -1.85
N ALA A 20 7.88 4.37 -1.11
CA ALA A 20 6.45 4.15 -0.89
C ALA A 20 5.79 5.36 -0.23
N TYR A 21 6.41 5.86 0.84
CA TYR A 21 5.96 7.05 1.57
C TYR A 21 5.98 8.30 0.69
N LYS A 22 7.07 8.55 -0.05
CA LYS A 22 7.18 9.73 -0.92
C LYS A 22 6.17 9.73 -2.06
N ILE A 23 5.85 8.56 -2.63
CA ILE A 23 4.80 8.45 -3.65
C ILE A 23 3.45 8.82 -3.05
N ALA A 24 3.09 8.25 -1.89
CA ALA A 24 1.84 8.54 -1.22
C ALA A 24 1.73 10.03 -0.84
N GLN A 25 2.78 10.58 -0.25
CA GLN A 25 2.87 11.99 0.14
C GLN A 25 2.76 12.92 -1.07
N SER A 26 3.46 12.63 -2.17
CA SER A 26 3.42 13.43 -3.38
C SER A 26 2.05 13.43 -4.03
N LEU A 27 1.39 12.28 -4.15
CA LEU A 27 0.04 12.17 -4.69
C LEU A 27 -0.97 12.93 -3.83
N LYS A 28 -0.91 12.74 -2.52
CA LYS A 28 -1.74 13.47 -1.56
C LYS A 28 -1.59 14.98 -1.73
N ASN A 29 -0.36 15.49 -1.76
CA ASN A 29 -0.12 16.92 -1.87
C ASN A 29 -0.63 17.47 -3.21
N LYS A 30 -0.39 16.77 -4.33
CA LYS A 30 -0.93 17.16 -5.64
C LYS A 30 -2.46 17.22 -5.65
N CYS A 31 -3.12 16.26 -5.00
CA CYS A 31 -4.57 16.27 -4.87
C CYS A 31 -5.06 17.45 -4.01
N LYS A 32 -4.37 17.73 -2.89
CA LYS A 32 -4.69 18.87 -2.02
C LYS A 32 -4.56 20.20 -2.76
N ASP A 33 -3.51 20.37 -3.57
CA ASP A 33 -3.31 21.55 -4.41
C ASP A 33 -4.44 21.72 -5.44
N ALA A 34 -5.07 20.62 -5.85
CA ALA A 34 -6.25 20.61 -6.71
C ALA A 34 -7.59 20.71 -5.94
N GLY A 35 -7.57 20.95 -4.63
CA GLY A 35 -8.76 21.08 -3.78
C GLY A 35 -9.39 19.76 -3.35
N TYR A 36 -8.69 18.63 -3.47
CA TYR A 36 -9.18 17.31 -3.10
C TYR A 36 -8.39 16.72 -1.91
N ASP A 37 -9.09 16.30 -0.85
CA ASP A 37 -8.47 15.62 0.29
C ASP A 37 -8.27 14.14 0.02
N LEU A 38 -7.06 13.75 -0.42
CA LEU A 38 -6.69 12.35 -0.61
C LEU A 38 -6.11 11.77 0.67
N ARG A 39 -6.91 10.98 1.38
CA ARG A 39 -6.50 10.28 2.60
C ARG A 39 -5.58 9.10 2.30
N VAL A 40 -4.59 8.91 3.17
CA VAL A 40 -3.65 7.79 3.13
C VAL A 40 -3.83 6.94 4.38
N TYR A 41 -4.21 5.67 4.23
CA TYR A 41 -4.31 4.71 5.33
C TYR A 41 -3.04 3.86 5.37
N THR A 42 -2.36 3.77 6.50
CA THR A 42 -1.07 3.07 6.59
C THR A 42 -0.80 2.42 7.94
N ASN A 43 -0.02 1.34 7.95
CA ASN A 43 0.56 0.78 9.18
C ASN A 43 1.90 1.44 9.57
N LEU A 44 2.34 2.46 8.85
CA LEU A 44 3.48 3.29 9.23
C LEU A 44 3.05 4.35 10.25
N TYR A 45 3.71 4.40 11.40
CA TYR A 45 3.49 5.47 12.36
C TYR A 45 4.12 6.76 11.82
N THR A 46 3.32 7.81 11.64
CA THR A 46 3.78 9.09 11.08
C THR A 46 3.00 10.25 11.67
N THR A 47 3.65 11.41 11.79
CA THR A 47 3.02 12.67 12.23
C THR A 47 2.44 13.48 11.07
N ASP A 48 2.53 12.98 9.83
CA ASP A 48 2.04 13.68 8.66
C ASP A 48 0.51 13.81 8.66
N SER A 49 0.03 15.05 8.67
CA SER A 49 -1.39 15.34 8.53
C SER A 49 -1.97 14.65 7.28
N GLY A 50 -3.12 13.99 7.42
CA GLY A 50 -3.80 13.24 6.35
C GLY A 50 -3.23 11.86 6.02
N PHE A 51 -2.26 11.39 6.80
CA PHE A 51 -2.01 9.97 6.97
C PHE A 51 -2.80 9.48 8.20
N THR A 52 -3.53 8.40 8.04
CA THR A 52 -4.29 7.72 9.09
C THR A 52 -3.61 6.41 9.38
N TYR A 53 -3.08 6.29 10.60
CA TYR A 53 -2.50 5.05 11.06
C TYR A 53 -3.60 4.00 11.28
N VAL A 54 -3.39 2.80 10.76
CA VAL A 54 -4.30 1.65 10.90
C VAL A 54 -3.53 0.41 11.34
N ARG A 55 -4.16 -0.41 12.18
CA ARG A 55 -3.58 -1.68 12.68
C ARG A 55 -4.20 -2.91 12.04
N SER A 56 -5.30 -2.76 11.32
CA SER A 56 -6.01 -3.86 10.69
C SER A 56 -6.60 -3.49 9.34
N ILE A 57 -6.85 -4.49 8.49
CA ILE A 57 -7.67 -4.28 7.26
C ILE A 57 -9.04 -3.76 7.65
N ASP A 58 -9.59 -4.26 8.76
CA ASP A 58 -10.91 -3.92 9.24
C ASP A 58 -11.03 -2.46 9.73
N GLU A 59 -9.95 -1.70 9.83
CA GLU A 59 -10.03 -0.25 10.08
C GLU A 59 -10.19 0.57 8.78
N LEU A 60 -9.99 -0.07 7.61
CA LEU A 60 -10.12 0.62 6.33
C LEU A 60 -11.60 0.95 6.04
N PRO A 61 -11.89 2.15 5.52
CA PRO A 61 -13.24 2.50 5.12
C PRO A 61 -13.64 1.76 3.85
N LEU A 62 -14.86 1.20 3.86
CA LEU A 62 -15.43 0.51 2.70
C LEU A 62 -16.37 1.46 1.95
N ASP A 63 -15.80 2.33 1.12
CA ASP A 63 -16.55 3.33 0.33
C ASP A 63 -15.92 3.57 -1.05
N LEU A 64 -16.55 4.43 -1.86
CA LEU A 64 -16.08 4.79 -3.22
C LEU A 64 -15.16 6.01 -3.27
N SER A 65 -14.85 6.62 -2.12
CA SER A 65 -13.97 7.78 -2.07
C SER A 65 -12.55 7.40 -2.51
N PRO A 66 -11.90 8.18 -3.40
CA PRO A 66 -10.50 7.97 -3.73
C PRO A 66 -9.62 8.00 -2.47
N LYS A 67 -8.80 6.96 -2.30
CA LYS A 67 -7.91 6.79 -1.14
C LYS A 67 -6.62 6.04 -1.52
N ILE A 68 -5.57 6.24 -0.73
CA ILE A 68 -4.34 5.44 -0.81
C ILE A 68 -4.32 4.50 0.40
N VAL A 69 -4.00 3.23 0.17
CA VAL A 69 -3.69 2.27 1.23
C VAL A 69 -2.20 1.91 1.09
N LEU A 70 -1.38 2.30 2.06
CA LEU A 70 0.06 2.06 2.10
C LEU A 70 0.40 1.05 3.20
N LEU A 71 0.74 -0.18 2.83
CA LEU A 71 1.08 -1.26 3.76
C LEU A 71 2.56 -1.62 3.67
N ASP A 72 3.36 -1.23 4.66
CA ASP A 72 4.75 -1.63 4.78
C ASP A 72 4.86 -3.07 5.30
N GLU A 73 5.78 -3.85 4.74
CA GLU A 73 6.09 -5.22 5.17
C GLU A 73 4.87 -6.16 5.18
N VAL A 74 4.16 -6.19 4.05
CA VAL A 74 2.89 -6.89 3.88
C VAL A 74 2.97 -8.40 4.13
N TYR A 75 4.17 -8.98 4.00
CA TYR A 75 4.42 -10.41 4.24
C TYR A 75 4.17 -10.83 5.70
N ASN A 76 4.17 -9.90 6.65
CA ASN A 76 3.88 -10.19 8.07
C ASN A 76 2.47 -10.76 8.30
N GLY A 77 1.54 -10.61 7.36
CA GLY A 77 0.26 -11.34 7.43
C GLY A 77 -0.39 -11.72 6.11
N LEU A 78 0.30 -11.48 4.98
CA LEU A 78 0.03 -12.09 3.68
C LEU A 78 1.04 -13.18 3.31
N ASP A 79 1.57 -13.90 4.30
CA ASP A 79 2.50 -14.99 4.02
C ASP A 79 1.83 -16.03 3.10
N ALA A 80 2.57 -16.50 2.11
CA ALA A 80 2.07 -17.33 1.02
C ALA A 80 1.54 -18.70 1.47
N GLN A 81 1.71 -19.07 2.76
CA GLN A 81 1.45 -20.40 3.30
C GLN A 81 0.17 -20.54 4.16
N ASP A 82 -0.53 -19.45 4.52
CA ASP A 82 -1.71 -19.52 5.42
C ASP A 82 -3.04 -19.59 4.65
N TYR A 83 -3.50 -20.82 4.34
CA TYR A 83 -4.66 -21.09 3.46
C TYR A 83 -6.00 -20.50 3.94
N ARG A 84 -6.24 -20.39 5.26
CA ARG A 84 -7.52 -19.89 5.80
C ARG A 84 -7.69 -18.38 5.57
N LYS A 85 -6.59 -17.62 5.62
CA LYS A 85 -6.61 -16.17 5.36
C LYS A 85 -6.81 -15.85 3.88
N LEU A 86 -6.47 -16.77 2.96
CA LEU A 86 -6.45 -16.51 1.50
C LEU A 86 -7.82 -16.16 0.90
N LYS A 87 -8.91 -16.78 1.36
CA LYS A 87 -10.26 -16.50 0.87
C LYS A 87 -10.66 -15.07 1.20
N ASN A 88 -10.45 -14.69 2.45
CA ASN A 88 -10.72 -13.36 2.96
C ASN A 88 -9.88 -12.34 2.18
N ILE A 89 -8.56 -12.50 2.12
CA ILE A 89 -7.66 -11.60 1.38
C ILE A 89 -8.11 -11.43 -0.08
N SER A 90 -8.59 -12.49 -0.72
CA SER A 90 -9.10 -12.40 -2.10
C SER A 90 -10.34 -11.50 -2.23
N ILE A 91 -11.24 -11.52 -1.25
CA ILE A 91 -12.40 -10.61 -1.22
C ILE A 91 -11.91 -9.17 -1.10
N PHE A 92 -10.96 -8.92 -0.19
CA PHE A 92 -10.35 -7.61 -0.02
C PHE A 92 -9.71 -7.07 -1.31
N LEU A 93 -8.89 -7.88 -1.99
CA LEU A 93 -8.24 -7.49 -3.25
C LEU A 93 -9.29 -7.17 -4.34
N ASN A 94 -10.36 -7.96 -4.44
CA ASN A 94 -11.44 -7.70 -5.37
C ASN A 94 -12.21 -6.41 -5.03
N THR A 95 -12.34 -6.06 -3.73
CA THR A 95 -12.95 -4.80 -3.31
C THR A 95 -12.06 -3.59 -3.60
N ILE A 96 -10.73 -3.68 -3.40
CA ILE A 96 -9.79 -2.60 -3.77
C ILE A 96 -9.95 -2.23 -5.25
N GLY A 97 -10.07 -3.24 -6.11
CA GLY A 97 -10.34 -3.07 -7.55
C GLY A 97 -11.49 -2.12 -7.85
N LYS A 98 -12.53 -2.14 -7.01
CA LYS A 98 -13.79 -1.41 -7.19
C LYS A 98 -13.87 -0.10 -6.39
N GLN A 99 -12.97 0.13 -5.43
CA GLN A 99 -13.06 1.23 -4.44
C GLN A 99 -12.23 2.48 -4.76
N ASN A 100 -11.82 2.66 -6.02
CA ASN A 100 -10.99 3.80 -6.45
C ASN A 100 -9.74 3.96 -5.55
N CYS A 101 -9.16 2.82 -5.18
CA CYS A 101 -8.06 2.72 -4.22
C CYS A 101 -6.73 2.50 -4.94
N LEU A 102 -5.70 3.24 -4.53
CA LEU A 102 -4.31 2.92 -4.83
C LEU A 102 -3.73 2.13 -3.66
N LEU A 103 -3.50 0.83 -3.86
CA LEU A 103 -2.77 -0.01 -2.91
C LEU A 103 -1.28 0.08 -3.21
N ILE A 104 -0.50 0.61 -2.26
CA ILE A 104 0.96 0.58 -2.26
C ILE A 104 1.37 -0.40 -1.17
N PHE A 105 2.20 -1.38 -1.48
CA PHE A 105 2.74 -2.28 -0.47
C PHE A 105 4.23 -2.48 -0.60
N THR A 106 4.89 -2.79 0.50
CA THR A 106 6.30 -3.19 0.47
C THR A 106 6.50 -4.63 0.93
N SER A 107 7.55 -5.28 0.39
CA SER A 107 8.00 -6.59 0.82
C SER A 107 9.51 -6.73 0.60
N ILE A 108 10.14 -7.68 1.30
CA ILE A 108 11.55 -8.03 1.07
C ILE A 108 11.74 -8.69 -0.29
N ASP A 109 10.83 -9.60 -0.63
CA ASP A 109 10.85 -10.40 -1.84
C ASP A 109 9.42 -10.61 -2.35
N ALA A 110 9.26 -10.78 -3.67
CA ALA A 110 7.97 -11.05 -4.26
C ALA A 110 7.40 -12.40 -3.77
N ASN A 111 8.23 -13.42 -3.58
CA ASN A 111 7.78 -14.75 -3.19
C ASN A 111 7.19 -14.82 -1.78
N MET A 112 7.49 -13.83 -0.93
CA MET A 112 6.89 -13.69 0.41
C MET A 112 5.47 -13.11 0.37
N VAL A 113 5.00 -12.68 -0.80
CA VAL A 113 3.69 -12.08 -0.98
C VAL A 113 2.74 -13.08 -1.62
N TYR A 114 1.53 -13.17 -1.06
CA TYR A 114 0.44 -13.96 -1.61
C TYR A 114 0.27 -13.78 -3.14
N ASN A 115 0.08 -14.89 -3.84
CA ASN A 115 0.17 -14.93 -5.31
C ASN A 115 -0.84 -14.00 -6.00
N ARG A 116 -2.08 -13.90 -5.51
CA ARG A 116 -3.12 -13.07 -6.16
C ARG A 116 -2.77 -11.59 -6.10
N LEU A 117 -2.20 -11.12 -4.98
CA LEU A 117 -1.74 -9.74 -4.86
C LEU A 117 -0.62 -9.43 -5.86
N ARG A 118 0.32 -10.37 -6.04
CA ARG A 118 1.36 -10.23 -7.08
C ARG A 118 0.78 -10.19 -8.48
N THR A 119 -0.10 -11.13 -8.81
CA THR A 119 -0.69 -11.24 -10.15
C THR A 119 -1.56 -10.04 -10.50
N GLN A 120 -2.21 -9.41 -9.52
CA GLN A 120 -3.05 -8.23 -9.72
C GLN A 120 -2.26 -6.90 -9.68
N SER A 121 -0.96 -6.93 -9.38
CA SER A 121 -0.12 -5.72 -9.37
C SER A 121 -0.03 -5.12 -10.78
N ASN A 122 -0.21 -3.81 -10.90
CA ASN A 122 -0.10 -3.10 -12.19
C ASN A 122 1.34 -2.64 -12.47
N ALA A 123 2.09 -2.35 -11.40
CA ALA A 123 3.47 -1.94 -11.48
C ALA A 123 4.25 -2.44 -10.26
N VAL A 124 5.56 -2.54 -10.43
CA VAL A 124 6.49 -2.89 -9.34
C VAL A 124 7.68 -1.95 -9.32
N ILE A 125 8.19 -1.66 -8.13
CA ILE A 125 9.45 -0.95 -7.93
C ILE A 125 10.41 -1.89 -7.23
N LEU A 126 11.58 -2.13 -7.83
CA LEU A 126 12.67 -2.84 -7.19
C LEU A 126 13.61 -1.80 -6.56
N ALA A 127 13.90 -1.92 -5.28
CA ALA A 127 14.74 -1.02 -4.51
C ALA A 127 16.04 -1.70 -4.07
N LYS A 128 17.17 -1.02 -4.28
CA LYS A 128 18.49 -1.45 -3.80
C LYS A 128 19.24 -0.25 -3.25
N GLY A 129 19.55 -0.27 -1.96
CA GLY A 129 20.37 0.75 -1.31
C GLY A 129 21.84 0.34 -1.24
N ASP A 130 22.73 1.32 -1.38
CA ASP A 130 24.14 1.21 -1.01
C ASP A 130 24.53 2.33 -0.01
N LYS A 131 25.82 2.52 0.28
CA LYS A 131 26.26 3.54 1.26
C LYS A 131 25.91 4.97 0.85
N LYS A 132 25.92 5.29 -0.45
CA LYS A 132 25.78 6.67 -0.97
C LYS A 132 24.50 6.90 -1.76
N ARG A 133 23.89 5.84 -2.28
CA ARG A 133 22.79 5.92 -3.26
C ARG A 133 21.69 4.92 -2.94
N ILE A 134 20.52 5.20 -3.48
CA ILE A 134 19.41 4.27 -3.60
C ILE A 134 19.08 4.14 -5.08
N HIS A 135 19.09 2.91 -5.57
CA HIS A 135 18.77 2.56 -6.93
C HIS A 135 17.37 1.98 -6.94
N TYR A 136 16.54 2.49 -7.84
CA TYR A 136 15.19 2.02 -8.03
C TYR A 136 14.97 1.67 -9.50
N LYS A 137 14.24 0.58 -9.74
CA LYS A 137 13.76 0.18 -11.05
C LYS A 137 12.25 0.10 -11.02
N PHE A 138 11.58 1.01 -11.71
CA PHE A 138 10.13 0.99 -11.89
C PHE A 138 9.81 0.14 -13.11
N ILE A 139 8.91 -0.83 -12.97
CA ILE A 139 8.46 -1.72 -14.04
C ILE A 139 6.94 -1.64 -14.11
N ASN A 140 6.43 -1.22 -15.26
CA ASN A 140 5.00 -1.31 -15.55
C ASN A 140 4.71 -2.73 -16.04
N LEU A 141 3.92 -3.52 -15.29
CA LEU A 141 3.69 -4.93 -15.60
C LEU A 141 2.78 -5.14 -16.80
N ASN A 142 1.95 -4.16 -17.16
CA ASN A 142 1.07 -4.25 -18.33
C ASN A 142 1.84 -4.08 -19.65
N THR A 143 2.90 -3.28 -19.64
CA THR A 143 3.68 -2.93 -20.84
C THR A 143 5.10 -3.52 -20.84
N MET A 144 5.50 -4.09 -19.71
CA MET A 144 6.87 -4.55 -19.42
C MET A 144 7.95 -3.48 -19.60
N ARG A 145 7.57 -2.20 -19.69
CA ARG A 145 8.51 -1.08 -19.74
C ARG A 145 9.12 -0.85 -18.38
N ALA A 146 10.43 -0.66 -18.35
CA ALA A 146 11.19 -0.37 -17.15
C ALA A 146 11.91 0.98 -17.25
N ASN A 147 11.98 1.70 -16.14
CA ASN A 147 12.77 2.92 -15.98
C ASN A 147 13.60 2.83 -14.70
N ASP A 148 14.87 3.15 -14.81
CA ASP A 148 15.80 3.17 -13.69
C ASP A 148 15.96 4.61 -13.18
N PHE A 149 16.03 4.77 -11.86
CA PHE A 149 16.27 6.05 -11.21
C PHE A 149 17.18 5.85 -10.00
N VAL A 150 18.10 6.80 -9.81
CA VAL A 150 19.11 6.74 -8.77
C VAL A 150 19.02 8.00 -7.92
N CYS A 151 18.82 7.82 -6.62
CA CYS A 151 18.78 8.90 -5.65
C CYS A 151 20.08 8.93 -4.86
N VAL A 152 20.69 10.10 -4.72
CA VAL A 152 21.81 10.31 -3.79
C VAL A 152 21.24 10.44 -2.37
N LYS A 153 21.87 9.79 -1.40
CA LYS A 153 21.50 9.93 0.01
C LYS A 153 22.04 11.25 0.55
N ASN A 154 21.18 12.25 0.64
CA ASN A 154 21.45 13.58 1.18
C ASN A 154 20.24 14.06 2.00
N ASP A 155 20.39 15.17 2.72
CA ASP A 155 19.32 15.71 3.58
C ASP A 155 18.06 16.08 2.78
N GLU A 156 18.23 16.49 1.53
CA GLU A 156 17.13 16.79 0.61
C GLU A 156 16.27 15.56 0.33
N LEU A 157 16.88 14.39 0.13
CA LEU A 157 16.16 13.13 -0.04
C LEU A 157 15.29 12.82 1.19
N PHE A 158 15.78 13.11 2.39
CA PHE A 158 15.04 12.82 3.63
C PHE A 158 14.14 13.97 4.10
N LYS A 159 14.14 15.10 3.40
CA LYS A 159 13.25 16.23 3.70
C LYS A 159 11.78 15.78 3.65
N ASN A 160 11.02 16.23 4.65
CA ASN A 160 9.60 15.94 4.85
C ASN A 160 9.29 14.44 4.99
N VAL A 161 10.26 13.62 5.38
CA VAL A 161 10.00 12.22 5.73
C VAL A 161 9.68 12.16 7.22
N ASN A 162 8.40 11.99 7.55
CA ASN A 162 7.89 12.12 8.92
C ASN A 162 7.34 10.80 9.48
N TYR A 163 7.72 9.65 8.90
CA TYR A 163 7.41 8.35 9.50
C TYR A 163 8.51 7.94 10.48
N ASP A 164 8.12 7.30 11.57
CA ASP A 164 9.05 6.86 12.60
C ASP A 164 9.82 5.62 12.13
N THR A 165 11.12 5.80 11.89
CA THR A 165 12.03 4.74 11.46
C THR A 165 12.45 3.78 12.58
N GLN A 166 12.24 4.17 13.84
CA GLN A 166 12.54 3.36 15.04
C GLN A 166 11.32 2.63 15.56
N PHE A 167 10.13 3.00 15.10
CA PHE A 167 8.89 2.30 15.43
C PHE A 167 8.99 0.83 15.01
N ILE A 168 8.92 -0.06 15.98
CA ILE A 168 8.80 -1.50 15.74
C ILE A 168 7.34 -1.74 15.35
N PRO A 169 7.05 -2.18 14.11
CA PRO A 169 5.68 -2.38 13.67
C PRO A 169 4.97 -3.41 14.54
N VAL A 170 3.77 -3.06 15.01
CA VAL A 170 2.83 -4.05 15.53
C VAL A 170 2.39 -4.93 14.36
N GLU A 171 2.23 -6.23 14.58
CA GLU A 171 1.70 -7.14 13.56
C GLU A 171 0.38 -6.58 13.01
N PHE A 172 0.33 -6.35 11.70
CA PHE A 172 -0.87 -5.85 11.05
C PHE A 172 -1.92 -6.95 11.02
N ASN A 173 -3.09 -6.70 11.57
CA ASN A 173 -4.15 -7.69 11.66
C ASN A 173 -4.89 -7.81 10.32
N TRP A 174 -4.79 -8.99 9.70
CA TRP A 174 -5.48 -9.33 8.45
C TRP A 174 -6.83 -10.01 8.67
N ASP A 175 -7.28 -10.13 9.92
CA ASP A 175 -8.60 -10.62 10.22
C ASP A 175 -9.67 -9.68 9.61
N MET A 176 -10.70 -10.30 9.05
CA MET A 176 -11.79 -9.66 8.34
C MET A 176 -13.14 -10.07 8.90
N THR A 177 -13.16 -10.39 10.20
CA THR A 177 -14.37 -10.78 10.92
C THR A 177 -15.54 -9.83 10.68
N THR A 178 -15.34 -8.51 10.70
CA THR A 178 -16.44 -7.54 10.43
C THR A 178 -16.50 -7.02 9.00
N TRP A 179 -15.54 -7.42 8.14
CA TRP A 179 -15.50 -6.95 6.75
C TRP A 179 -16.72 -7.40 5.94
N ILE A 180 -17.24 -8.59 6.24
CA ILE A 180 -18.47 -9.10 5.62
C ILE A 180 -19.66 -8.21 6.01
N ASP A 181 -19.77 -7.81 7.28
CA ASP A 181 -20.83 -6.92 7.73
C ASP A 181 -20.72 -5.54 7.09
N LYS A 182 -19.50 -5.01 6.95
CA LYS A 182 -19.24 -3.78 6.19
C LYS A 182 -19.67 -3.92 4.73
N LEU A 183 -19.37 -5.06 4.12
CA LEU A 183 -19.74 -5.34 2.74
C LEU A 183 -21.26 -5.38 2.60
N ASN A 184 -21.97 -6.09 3.49
CA ASN A 184 -23.43 -6.11 3.54
C ASN A 184 -24.02 -4.71 3.66
N ASN A 185 -23.50 -3.90 4.60
CA ASN A 185 -23.93 -2.51 4.77
C ASN A 185 -23.68 -1.67 3.52
N PHE A 186 -22.50 -1.80 2.91
CA PHE A 186 -22.18 -1.12 1.66
C PHE A 186 -23.14 -1.49 0.52
N TYR A 187 -23.47 -2.77 0.36
CA TYR A 187 -24.42 -3.20 -0.67
C TYR A 187 -25.84 -2.72 -0.40
N LYS A 188 -26.27 -2.76 0.87
CA LYS A 188 -27.58 -2.26 1.29
C LYS A 188 -27.73 -0.76 1.03
N GLU A 189 -26.71 0.03 1.37
CA GLU A 189 -26.72 1.49 1.20
C GLU A 189 -26.60 1.92 -0.27
N ASN A 190 -25.78 1.24 -1.08
CA ASN A 190 -25.48 1.69 -2.45
C ASN A 190 -26.35 1.01 -3.52
N TYR A 191 -26.90 -0.17 -3.24
CA TYR A 191 -27.61 -1.00 -4.23
C TYR A 191 -28.94 -1.58 -3.73
N GLY A 192 -29.28 -1.43 -2.45
CA GLY A 192 -30.59 -1.81 -1.90
C GLY A 192 -30.82 -3.32 -1.69
N PHE A 193 -29.76 -4.14 -1.61
CA PHE A 193 -29.87 -5.57 -1.32
C PHE A 193 -28.78 -6.08 -0.36
N GLU A 194 -29.03 -7.21 0.29
CA GLU A 194 -28.10 -7.91 1.20
C GLU A 194 -27.46 -9.10 0.47
N LEU A 195 -26.17 -9.39 0.75
CA LEU A 195 -25.41 -10.49 0.11
C LEU A 195 -25.71 -11.86 0.71
#